data_AF-A0A5S3V8C7-F1
#
_entry.id   AF-A0A5S3V8C7-F1
#
_cell.length_a   1.000
_cell.length_b   1.000
_cell.length_c   1.000
_cell.angle_alpha   90.00
_cell.angle_beta   90.00
_cell.angle_gamma   90.00
#
_symmetry.space_group_name_H-M   'P 1'
#
loop_
_entity.id
_entity.type
_entity.pdbx_description
1 polymer ?
#
loop_
_entity_poly.entity_id
_entity_poly.type
_entity_poly.pdbx_seq_one_letter_code
_entity_poly.pdbx_strand_id
1 'polypeptide(L)'
;MIQNQAEGTGLVRLYKRFVTEYLAHKVAHSLNLDARPDIRVHLPTTRPVSEFHDDYSMTHNFEEINMWLPLADTQGTSTLWLESDYGTGKAQPIDVKYGQVLLFDGGILKHGSRKNNTNNTRISLEAKLSLTGSTERADAVHLLDRFSFVQG
;
A
#
# COMPACT_ATOMS: atom_id res chain seq x y z
N MET A 1 17.20 -4.39 -18.75
CA MET A 1 18.00 -5.59 -18.41
C MET A 1 18.70 -5.53 -17.03
N ILE A 2 18.22 -4.74 -16.06
CA ILE A 2 18.72 -4.75 -14.66
C ILE A 2 17.74 -5.48 -13.70
N GLN A 3 16.52 -5.77 -14.15
CA GLN A 3 15.41 -6.20 -13.28
C GLN A 3 15.44 -7.67 -12.84
N ASN A 4 16.12 -8.58 -13.55
CA ASN A 4 16.08 -10.02 -13.25
C ASN A 4 17.02 -10.51 -12.13
N GLN A 5 17.94 -9.69 -11.62
CA GLN A 5 18.86 -10.13 -10.55
C GLN A 5 18.36 -9.85 -9.13
N ALA A 6 17.27 -9.09 -8.97
CA ALA A 6 16.79 -8.66 -7.66
C ALA A 6 16.04 -9.75 -6.88
N GLU A 7 15.47 -10.74 -7.56
CA GLU A 7 14.54 -11.71 -6.95
C GLU A 7 15.16 -12.58 -5.84
N GLY A 8 16.49 -12.74 -5.86
CA GLY A 8 17.25 -13.50 -4.85
C GLY A 8 17.87 -12.65 -3.73
N THR A 9 17.76 -11.32 -3.79
CA THR A 9 18.44 -10.40 -2.85
C THR A 9 17.80 -10.43 -1.46
N GLY A 10 18.58 -10.02 -0.45
CA GLY A 10 18.14 -10.08 0.96
C GLY A 10 16.84 -9.32 1.24
N LEU A 11 16.69 -8.11 0.69
CA LEU A 11 15.48 -7.30 0.89
C LEU A 11 14.25 -7.92 0.19
N VAL A 12 14.38 -8.35 -1.06
CA VAL A 12 13.26 -8.97 -1.80
C VAL A 12 12.84 -10.27 -1.15
N ARG A 13 13.79 -11.09 -0.68
CA ARG A 13 13.50 -12.31 0.08
C ARG A 13 12.78 -12.01 1.38
N LEU A 14 13.23 -11.02 2.15
CA LEU A 14 12.59 -10.61 3.39
C LEU A 14 11.18 -10.09 3.15
N TYR A 15 10.98 -9.25 2.13
CA TYR A 15 9.68 -8.76 1.71
C TYR A 15 8.72 -9.90 1.35
N LYS A 16 9.16 -10.85 0.50
CA LYS A 16 8.33 -11.99 0.11
C LYS A 16 7.89 -12.79 1.34
N ARG A 17 8.83 -13.12 2.24
CA ARG A 17 8.52 -13.81 3.50
C ARG A 17 7.59 -13.01 4.39
N PHE A 18 7.78 -11.70 4.51
CA PHE A 18 6.88 -10.84 5.27
C PHE A 18 5.45 -10.89 4.73
N VAL A 19 5.26 -10.83 3.42
CA VAL A 19 3.91 -10.93 2.84
C VAL A 19 3.32 -12.34 3.04
N THR A 20 4.07 -13.39 2.72
CA THR A 20 3.52 -14.77 2.66
C THR A 20 3.47 -15.47 4.02
N GLU A 21 4.43 -15.21 4.92
CA GLU A 21 4.52 -15.87 6.24
C GLU A 21 3.94 -15.02 7.37
N TYR A 22 3.77 -13.71 7.17
CA TYR A 22 3.27 -12.81 8.21
C TYR A 22 1.94 -12.16 7.82
N LEU A 23 1.89 -11.39 6.73
CA LEU A 23 0.66 -10.68 6.35
C LEU A 23 -0.48 -11.62 5.98
N ALA A 24 -0.21 -12.65 5.18
CA ALA A 24 -1.21 -13.64 4.77
C ALA A 24 -1.92 -14.29 5.99
N HIS A 25 -1.16 -14.60 7.05
CA HIS A 25 -1.73 -15.14 8.28
C HIS A 25 -2.56 -14.12 9.06
N LYS A 26 -2.19 -12.83 9.03
CA LYS A 26 -2.91 -11.76 9.73
C LYS A 26 -4.21 -11.38 9.05
N VAL A 27 -4.29 -11.52 7.73
CA VAL A 27 -5.54 -11.35 6.99
C VAL A 27 -6.34 -12.64 6.86
N ALA A 28 -5.83 -13.79 7.32
CA ALA A 28 -6.44 -15.12 7.17
C ALA A 28 -6.74 -15.53 5.71
N HIS A 29 -5.96 -15.02 4.76
CA HIS A 29 -6.12 -15.27 3.32
C HIS A 29 -4.77 -15.49 2.65
N SER A 30 -4.79 -16.20 1.54
CA SER A 30 -3.62 -16.32 0.67
C SER A 30 -3.48 -15.03 -0.16
N LEU A 31 -2.29 -14.45 -0.16
CA LEU A 31 -1.95 -13.22 -0.87
C LEU A 31 -1.01 -13.55 -2.03
N ASN A 32 -1.42 -13.21 -3.25
CA ASN A 32 -0.50 -13.12 -4.38
C ASN A 32 0.19 -11.77 -4.34
N LEU A 33 1.47 -11.74 -4.70
CA LEU A 33 2.30 -10.53 -4.61
C LEU A 33 3.14 -10.34 -5.86
N ASP A 34 3.40 -9.07 -6.16
CA ASP A 34 4.40 -8.70 -7.14
C ASP A 34 5.81 -9.20 -6.76
N ALA A 35 6.64 -9.39 -7.79
CA ALA A 35 7.99 -9.94 -7.63
C ALA A 35 8.91 -9.09 -6.71
N ARG A 36 8.63 -7.78 -6.57
CA ARG A 36 9.38 -6.83 -5.72
C ARG A 36 8.46 -5.72 -5.20
N PRO A 37 8.75 -5.12 -4.04
CA PRO A 37 8.08 -3.91 -3.61
C PRO A 37 8.66 -2.69 -4.33
N ASP A 38 7.86 -1.66 -4.49
CA ASP A 38 8.33 -0.33 -4.88
C ASP A 38 8.79 0.44 -3.64
N ILE A 39 9.87 1.21 -3.79
CA ILE A 39 10.39 2.07 -2.72
C ILE A 39 10.14 3.52 -3.12
N ARG A 40 9.50 4.28 -2.23
CA ARG A 40 9.19 5.69 -2.47
C ARG A 40 9.79 6.55 -1.38
N VAL A 41 10.48 7.63 -1.79
CA VAL A 41 11.08 8.62 -0.89
C VAL A 41 10.40 9.96 -1.13
N HIS A 42 9.84 10.55 -0.07
CA HIS A 42 9.12 11.81 -0.10
C HIS A 42 9.77 12.80 0.88
N LEU A 43 10.59 13.69 0.33
CA LEU A 43 11.39 14.64 1.09
C LEU A 43 10.54 15.81 1.61
N PRO A 44 10.96 16.49 2.69
CA PRO A 44 10.35 17.73 3.14
C PRO A 44 10.29 18.78 2.03
N THR A 45 9.19 19.52 1.99
CA THR A 45 8.89 20.64 1.08
C THR A 45 8.83 20.29 -0.42
N THR A 46 8.95 19.01 -0.79
CA THR A 46 8.89 18.58 -2.20
C THR A 46 7.48 18.30 -2.68
N ARG A 47 7.32 18.32 -4.01
CA ARG A 47 6.08 17.95 -4.72
C ARG A 47 5.59 16.54 -4.36
N PRO A 48 4.30 16.24 -4.60
CA PRO A 48 3.79 14.88 -4.51
C PRO A 48 4.67 13.86 -5.24
N VAL A 49 4.79 12.69 -4.62
CA VAL A 49 5.51 11.52 -5.15
C VAL A 49 4.58 10.52 -5.84
N SER A 50 3.28 10.81 -5.80
CA SER A 50 2.20 10.08 -6.45
C SER A 50 1.04 11.03 -6.70
N GLU A 51 0.58 11.07 -7.94
CA GLU A 51 -0.70 11.68 -8.29
C GLU A 51 -1.87 10.86 -7.69
N PHE A 52 -3.03 11.48 -7.60
CA PHE A 52 -4.25 10.78 -7.16
C PHE A 52 -4.80 9.90 -8.28
N HIS A 53 -4.94 8.61 -8.00
CA HIS A 53 -5.44 7.60 -8.93
C HIS A 53 -6.14 6.46 -8.19
N ASP A 54 -6.97 5.72 -8.91
CA ASP A 54 -7.37 4.36 -8.54
C ASP A 54 -6.62 3.40 -9.46
N ASP A 55 -6.16 2.27 -8.92
CA ASP A 55 -5.35 1.34 -9.70
C ASP A 55 -6.18 0.59 -10.76
N TYR A 56 -7.48 0.40 -10.52
CA TYR A 56 -8.38 -0.31 -11.42
C TYR A 56 -8.48 0.36 -12.80
N SER A 57 -8.49 1.70 -12.86
CA SER A 57 -8.49 2.45 -14.12
C SER A 57 -7.33 2.08 -15.06
N MET A 58 -6.24 1.57 -14.49
CA MET A 58 -5.03 1.17 -15.23
C MET A 58 -4.94 -0.34 -15.40
N THR A 59 -5.16 -1.11 -14.34
CA THR A 59 -4.90 -2.56 -14.32
C THR A 59 -6.10 -3.39 -14.73
N HIS A 60 -7.32 -2.84 -14.61
CA HIS A 60 -8.58 -3.57 -14.73
C HIS A 60 -8.68 -4.80 -13.79
N ASN A 61 -7.90 -4.80 -12.69
CA ASN A 61 -7.85 -5.88 -11.73
C ASN A 61 -8.69 -5.55 -10.49
N PHE A 62 -9.89 -6.11 -10.42
CA PHE A 62 -10.79 -5.96 -9.27
C PHE A 62 -10.39 -6.79 -8.04
N GLU A 63 -9.32 -7.58 -8.07
CA GLU A 63 -8.85 -8.29 -6.86
C GLU A 63 -7.68 -7.58 -6.19
N GLU A 64 -7.21 -6.49 -6.79
CA GLU A 64 -6.03 -5.75 -6.34
C GLU A 64 -6.34 -4.94 -5.08
N ILE A 65 -5.51 -5.18 -4.07
CA ILE A 65 -5.37 -4.40 -2.85
C ILE A 65 -3.93 -3.88 -2.77
N ASN A 66 -3.70 -2.88 -1.93
CA ASN A 66 -2.38 -2.27 -1.80
C ASN A 66 -1.87 -2.44 -0.38
N MET A 67 -0.59 -2.79 -0.28
CA MET A 67 0.20 -2.75 0.94
C MET A 67 1.04 -1.49 0.96
N TRP A 68 0.96 -0.73 2.06
CA TRP A 68 1.78 0.44 2.30
C TRP A 68 2.45 0.37 3.68
N LEU A 69 3.78 0.24 3.69
CA LEU A 69 4.61 0.13 4.88
C LEU A 69 5.58 1.32 4.93
N PRO A 70 5.29 2.38 5.70
CA PRO A 70 6.26 3.43 5.95
C PRO A 70 7.34 2.95 6.92
N LEU A 71 8.59 3.34 6.63
CA LEU A 71 9.77 3.02 7.45
C LEU A 71 10.07 4.12 8.49
N ALA A 72 9.06 4.93 8.82
CA ALA A 72 9.06 5.95 9.85
C ALA A 72 7.60 6.31 10.21
N ASP A 73 7.40 7.01 11.32
CA ASP A 73 6.11 7.62 11.63
C ASP A 73 5.68 8.58 10.53
N THR A 74 4.44 8.45 10.08
CA THR A 74 3.83 9.33 9.09
C THR A 74 2.65 10.07 9.69
N GLN A 75 2.56 11.36 9.37
CA GLN A 75 1.48 12.22 9.85
C GLN A 75 1.21 13.37 8.89
N GLY A 76 -0.05 13.77 8.78
CA GLY A 76 -0.44 14.94 7.98
C GLY A 76 -0.02 14.82 6.51
N THR A 77 0.75 15.78 5.99
CA THR A 77 1.09 15.80 4.56
C THR A 77 2.19 14.83 4.13
N SER A 78 2.92 14.21 5.08
CA SER A 78 3.92 13.21 4.72
C SER A 78 3.28 11.86 4.42
N THR A 79 2.04 11.61 4.83
CA THR A 79 1.42 10.30 4.70
C THR A 79 0.85 9.99 3.30
N LEU A 80 0.30 8.77 3.12
CA LEU A 80 -0.56 8.40 2.01
C LEU A 80 -1.97 8.99 2.23
N TRP A 81 -2.52 9.57 1.18
CA TRP A 81 -3.86 10.15 1.21
C TRP A 81 -4.82 9.23 0.46
N LEU A 82 -5.88 8.80 1.13
CA LEU A 82 -6.90 7.90 0.60
C LEU A 82 -8.25 8.58 0.56
N GLU A 83 -9.06 8.26 -0.44
CA GLU A 83 -10.48 8.61 -0.46
C GLU A 83 -11.19 8.10 0.80
N SER A 84 -12.04 8.93 1.42
CA SER A 84 -12.67 8.62 2.70
C SER A 84 -13.67 7.47 2.64
N ASP A 85 -14.31 7.30 1.49
CA ASP A 85 -15.14 6.16 1.10
C ASP A 85 -15.36 6.22 -0.42
N TYR A 86 -15.82 5.13 -1.01
CA TYR A 86 -15.95 5.00 -2.45
C TYR A 86 -16.73 6.13 -3.12
N GLY A 87 -16.09 6.77 -4.09
CA GLY A 87 -16.73 7.77 -4.94
C GLY A 87 -17.00 9.11 -4.25
N THR A 88 -16.54 9.30 -3.01
CA THR A 88 -16.71 10.57 -2.29
C THR A 88 -15.88 11.71 -2.89
N GLY A 89 -14.80 11.40 -3.59
CA GLY A 89 -13.81 12.35 -4.13
C GLY A 89 -12.99 13.07 -3.06
N LYS A 90 -13.19 12.73 -1.78
CA LYS A 90 -12.58 13.43 -0.63
C LYS A 90 -11.43 12.62 -0.07
N ALA A 91 -10.21 13.05 -0.35
CA ALA A 91 -9.02 12.42 0.20
C ALA A 91 -8.70 12.89 1.63
N GLN A 92 -8.41 11.94 2.52
CA GLN A 92 -7.97 12.16 3.90
C GLN A 92 -6.57 11.57 4.14
N PRO A 93 -5.77 12.16 5.05
CA PRO A 93 -4.48 11.59 5.43
C PRO A 93 -4.69 10.35 6.30
N ILE A 94 -3.90 9.31 6.07
CA ILE A 94 -3.90 8.09 6.88
C ILE A 94 -2.63 8.02 7.71
N ASP A 95 -2.67 8.42 8.97
CA ASP A 95 -1.49 8.37 9.83
C ASP A 95 -1.11 6.91 10.14
N VAL A 96 0.15 6.54 9.86
CA VAL A 96 0.70 5.19 10.11
C VAL A 96 1.99 5.31 10.88
N LYS A 97 2.10 4.54 11.97
CA LYS A 97 3.27 4.51 12.85
C LYS A 97 4.33 3.54 12.34
N TYR A 98 5.57 3.78 12.72
CA TYR A 98 6.65 2.83 12.46
C TYR A 98 6.27 1.43 12.99
N GLY A 99 6.48 0.41 12.16
CA GLY A 99 6.11 -0.98 12.47
C GLY A 99 4.66 -1.36 12.15
N GLN A 100 3.82 -0.40 11.73
CA GLN A 100 2.50 -0.67 11.19
C GLN A 100 2.55 -0.75 9.66
N VAL A 101 1.74 -1.64 9.10
CA VAL A 101 1.44 -1.66 7.66
C VAL A 101 -0.03 -1.37 7.45
N LEU A 102 -0.32 -0.59 6.41
CA LEU A 102 -1.66 -0.31 5.95
C LEU A 102 -1.98 -1.22 4.77
N LEU A 103 -3.05 -1.98 4.89
CA LEU A 103 -3.72 -2.64 3.76
C LEU A 103 -4.97 -1.86 3.42
N PHE A 104 -5.19 -1.57 2.13
CA PHE A 104 -6.35 -0.81 1.70
C PHE A 104 -6.76 -1.16 0.27
N ASP A 105 -7.98 -0.78 -0.08
CA ASP A 105 -8.58 -1.07 -1.37
C ASP A 105 -8.13 -0.13 -2.50
N GLY A 106 -6.83 -0.09 -2.80
CA GLY A 106 -6.24 0.85 -3.77
C GLY A 106 -6.66 0.63 -5.23
N GLY A 107 -7.22 -0.54 -5.54
CA GLY A 107 -7.90 -0.77 -6.82
C GLY A 107 -9.01 0.24 -7.10
N ILE A 108 -9.83 0.62 -6.10
CA ILE A 108 -10.99 1.50 -6.32
C ILE A 108 -10.87 2.81 -5.52
N LEU A 109 -10.37 2.76 -4.28
CA LEU A 109 -10.17 3.99 -3.49
C LEU A 109 -9.08 4.83 -4.13
N LYS A 110 -9.47 6.05 -4.52
CA LYS A 110 -8.48 7.01 -5.04
C LYS A 110 -7.44 7.31 -3.97
N HIS A 111 -6.19 7.20 -4.36
CA HIS A 111 -5.08 7.39 -3.45
C HIS A 111 -3.93 8.12 -4.10
N GLY A 112 -3.14 8.80 -3.28
CA GLY A 112 -2.01 9.58 -3.75
C GLY A 112 -1.26 10.25 -2.62
N SER A 113 -0.49 11.26 -2.97
CA SER A 113 0.26 12.06 -2.00
C SER A 113 0.00 13.54 -2.22
N ARG A 114 0.24 14.34 -1.18
CA ARG A 114 0.27 15.81 -1.28
C ARG A 114 1.70 16.30 -1.19
N LYS A 115 1.94 17.60 -1.40
CA LYS A 115 3.22 18.22 -1.07
C LYS A 115 3.55 17.95 0.41
N ASN A 116 4.72 17.38 0.70
CA ASN A 116 5.15 17.16 2.08
C ASN A 116 5.52 18.48 2.75
N ASN A 117 4.61 19.07 3.52
CA ASN A 117 4.88 20.27 4.30
C ASN A 117 5.40 19.96 5.72
N THR A 118 5.71 18.70 6.02
CA THR A 118 6.37 18.33 7.28
C THR A 118 7.89 18.45 7.14
N ASN A 119 8.59 18.40 8.27
CA ASN A 119 10.06 18.34 8.30
C ASN A 119 10.61 16.90 8.20
N ASN A 120 9.76 15.90 8.01
CA ASN A 120 10.14 14.49 8.00
C ASN A 120 10.21 13.95 6.57
N THR A 121 11.30 13.26 6.24
CA THR A 121 11.35 12.41 5.05
C THR A 121 10.55 11.15 5.31
N ARG A 122 9.58 10.86 4.43
CA ARG A 122 8.92 9.55 4.40
C ARG A 122 9.65 8.64 3.44
N ILE A 123 9.99 7.45 3.90
CA ILE A 123 10.40 6.32 3.06
C ILE A 123 9.35 5.24 3.23
N SER A 124 8.81 4.70 2.15
CA SER A 124 7.79 3.63 2.18
C SER A 124 8.14 2.48 1.24
N LEU A 125 7.78 1.27 1.66
CA LEU A 125 7.67 0.08 0.83
C LEU A 125 6.20 -0.09 0.42
N GLU A 126 5.96 -0.20 -0.88
CA GLU A 126 4.63 -0.24 -1.46
C GLU A 126 4.51 -1.48 -2.36
N ALA A 127 3.38 -2.18 -2.33
CA ALA A 127 3.16 -3.33 -3.20
C ALA A 127 1.69 -3.53 -3.52
N LYS A 128 1.41 -4.03 -4.72
CA LYS A 128 0.10 -4.54 -5.12
C LYS A 128 0.02 -6.02 -4.76
N LEU A 129 -1.10 -6.41 -4.18
CA LEU A 129 -1.39 -7.77 -3.79
C LEU A 129 -2.76 -8.17 -4.34
N SER A 130 -2.99 -9.47 -4.56
CA SER A 130 -4.32 -10.00 -4.82
C SER A 130 -4.73 -10.94 -3.70
N LEU A 131 -5.97 -10.77 -3.20
CA LEU A 131 -6.59 -11.70 -2.27
C LEU A 131 -7.08 -12.92 -3.05
N THR A 132 -6.55 -14.10 -2.72
CA THR A 132 -7.05 -15.36 -3.32
C THR A 132 -8.23 -15.91 -2.52
N GLY A 133 -9.24 -16.41 -3.22
CA GLY A 133 -10.43 -17.03 -2.63
C GLY A 133 -11.65 -16.12 -2.50
N SER A 134 -11.54 -14.83 -2.87
CA SER A 134 -12.72 -13.98 -3.07
C SER A 134 -13.34 -14.29 -4.43
N THR A 135 -14.66 -14.47 -4.47
CA THR A 135 -15.39 -14.65 -5.75
C THR A 135 -15.89 -13.32 -6.31
N GLU A 136 -16.00 -12.30 -5.46
CA GLU A 136 -16.44 -10.96 -5.82
C GLU A 136 -15.62 -9.88 -5.09
N ARG A 137 -15.60 -8.65 -5.62
CA ARG A 137 -14.91 -7.48 -5.03
C ARG A 137 -15.41 -7.18 -3.62
N ALA A 138 -16.72 -7.32 -3.39
CA ALA A 138 -17.33 -7.04 -2.10
C ALA A 138 -16.69 -7.92 -1.01
N ASP A 139 -16.47 -9.20 -1.29
CA ASP A 139 -15.80 -10.11 -0.37
C ASP A 139 -14.38 -9.62 -0.06
N ALA A 140 -13.56 -9.38 -1.09
CA ALA A 140 -12.18 -8.90 -0.93
C ALA A 140 -12.09 -7.59 -0.10
N VAL A 141 -13.04 -6.68 -0.32
CA VAL A 141 -13.12 -5.39 0.36
C VAL A 141 -13.61 -5.53 1.80
N HIS A 142 -14.63 -6.35 2.04
CA HIS A 142 -15.16 -6.64 3.38
C HIS A 142 -14.12 -7.37 4.23
N LEU A 143 -13.29 -8.23 3.62
CA LEU A 143 -12.19 -8.90 4.30
C LEU A 143 -11.16 -7.94 4.91
N LEU A 144 -11.04 -6.71 4.38
CA LEU A 144 -10.14 -5.68 4.89
C LEU A 144 -10.86 -4.52 5.61
N ASP A 145 -12.19 -4.48 5.58
CA ASP A 145 -13.04 -3.36 6.06
C ASP A 145 -12.44 -1.98 5.77
N ARG A 146 -12.18 -1.75 4.47
CA ARG A 146 -11.62 -0.54 3.82
C ARG A 146 -10.15 -0.24 4.13
N PHE A 147 -9.76 -0.32 5.41
CA PHE A 147 -8.39 -0.09 5.87
C PHE A 147 -8.07 -1.05 7.01
N SER A 148 -6.98 -1.80 6.90
CA SER A 148 -6.49 -2.67 7.97
C SER A 148 -5.07 -2.30 8.37
N PHE A 149 -4.86 -2.08 9.67
CA PHE A 149 -3.54 -1.83 10.25
C PHE A 149 -3.04 -3.09 10.92
N VAL A 150 -2.00 -3.71 10.36
CA VAL A 150 -1.38 -4.90 10.95
C VAL A 150 -0.17 -4.47 11.78
N GLN A 151 -0.13 -4.88 13.05
CA GLN A 151 0.97 -4.64 14.01
C GLN A 151 1.75 -5.93 14.27
N GLY A 152 3.07 -5.79 14.49
CA GLY A 152 4.06 -6.83 14.84
C GLY A 152 3.76 -7.57 16.14
#